data_AF-A0A7S2SAB8-F1
#
_entry.id   AF-A0A7S2SAB8-F1
#
_cell.length_a   1.000
_cell.length_b   1.000
_cell.length_c   1.000
_cell.angle_alpha   90.00
_cell.angle_beta   90.00
_cell.angle_gamma   90.00
#
_symmetry.space_group_name_H-M   'P 1'
#
loop_
_entity.id
_entity.type
_entity.pdbx_description
1 polymer ?
#
loop_
_entity_poly.entity_id
_entity_poly.type
_entity_poly.pdbx_seq_one_letter_code
_entity_poly.pdbx_strand_id
1 'polypeptide(L)'
;PSGLMHCMSNAIQLVPGLADLPLEETWAGLRPTTPDKGPILGNTGWAENLYLAGGYWRNGVLLAPKTGQLLGDLITGKSLSNQDQDILEAFSWDRFTKLGGGKALATNTRYAASMHPVHKRSE
;
A
#
# COMPACT_ATOMS: atom_id res chain seq x y z
N PRO A 1 9.10 21.30 8.25
CA PRO A 1 9.82 21.50 9.54
C PRO A 1 9.29 20.64 10.70
N SER A 2 7.97 20.60 10.93
CA SER A 2 7.37 19.87 12.07
C SER A 2 7.63 18.35 12.05
N GLY A 3 7.55 17.69 10.90
CA GLY A 3 7.79 16.25 10.78
C GLY A 3 9.21 15.83 11.13
N LEU A 4 10.21 16.61 10.70
CA LEU A 4 11.61 16.38 11.03
C LEU A 4 11.86 16.53 12.54
N MET A 5 11.37 17.62 13.14
CA MET A 5 11.49 17.85 14.58
C MET A 5 10.83 16.73 15.41
N HIS A 6 9.70 16.20 14.94
CA HIS A 6 9.05 15.06 15.58
C HIS A 6 9.92 13.80 15.54
N CYS A 7 10.50 13.47 14.38
CA CYS A 7 11.43 12.34 14.25
C CYS A 7 12.68 12.51 15.14
N MET A 8 13.28 13.70 15.14
CA MET A 8 14.46 13.99 15.96
C MET A 8 14.15 13.90 17.45
N SER A 9 13.03 14.48 17.90
CA SER A 9 12.62 14.41 19.32
C SER A 9 12.44 12.96 19.78
N ASN A 10 11.76 12.12 18.98
CA ASN A 10 11.59 10.70 19.32
C ASN A 10 12.93 9.95 19.32
N ALA A 11 13.82 10.24 18.37
CA ALA A 11 15.14 9.62 18.30
C ALA A 11 16.03 10.00 19.50
N ILE A 12 16.07 11.28 19.88
CA ILE A 12 16.84 11.79 21.03
C ILE A 12 16.31 11.21 22.35
N GLN A 13 15.00 11.02 22.48
CA GLN A 13 14.42 10.35 23.66
C GLN A 13 14.93 8.91 23.83
N LEU A 14 15.16 8.20 22.72
CA LEU A 14 15.71 6.84 22.74
C LEU A 14 17.23 6.82 22.88
N VAL A 15 17.92 7.77 22.25
CA VAL A 15 19.37 7.88 22.20
C VAL A 15 19.78 9.34 22.43
N PRO A 16 19.96 9.77 23.70
CA PRO A 16 20.22 11.17 24.03
C PRO A 16 21.46 11.78 23.36
N GLY A 17 22.49 10.96 23.11
CA GLY A 17 23.71 11.39 22.43
C GLY A 17 23.51 11.88 20.98
N LEU A 18 22.33 11.66 20.37
CA LEU A 18 22.01 12.21 19.06
C LEU A 18 21.74 13.73 19.09
N ALA A 19 21.52 14.33 20.27
CA ALA A 19 21.19 15.76 20.38
C ALA A 19 22.29 16.69 19.90
N ASP A 20 23.55 16.27 20.04
CA ASP A 20 24.73 17.07 19.70
C ASP A 20 25.29 16.77 18.29
N LEU A 21 24.69 15.82 17.57
CA LEU A 21 25.17 15.42 16.24
C LEU A 21 24.54 16.28 15.14
N PRO A 22 25.31 16.66 14.10
CA PRO A 22 24.77 17.39 12.96
C PRO A 22 23.85 16.50 12.12
N LEU A 23 22.79 17.10 11.58
CA LEU A 23 21.91 16.45 10.59
C LEU A 23 22.56 16.50 9.21
N GLU A 24 22.90 15.35 8.65
CA GLU A 24 23.57 15.25 7.35
C GLU A 24 22.59 15.36 6.17
N GLU A 25 21.49 14.61 6.21
CA GLU A 25 20.49 14.59 5.13
C GLU A 25 19.09 14.30 5.67
N THR A 26 18.07 14.80 4.95
CA THR A 26 16.67 14.39 5.14
C THR A 26 15.97 14.24 3.81
N TRP A 27 15.07 13.26 3.73
CA TRP A 27 14.17 13.09 2.61
C TRP A 27 12.78 12.69 3.10
N ALA A 28 11.78 12.89 2.24
CA ALA A 28 10.43 12.43 2.48
C ALA A 28 9.87 11.82 1.18
N GLY A 29 9.00 10.83 1.33
CA GLY A 29 8.39 10.15 0.20
C GLY A 29 6.97 9.72 0.51
N LEU A 30 6.16 9.59 -0.54
CA LEU A 30 4.81 9.08 -0.43
C LEU A 30 4.85 7.58 -0.11
N ARG A 31 3.94 7.14 0.77
CA ARG A 31 3.75 5.73 1.10
C ARG A 31 2.30 5.33 0.82
N PRO A 32 1.97 5.01 -0.44
CA PRO A 32 0.64 4.54 -0.79
C PRO A 32 0.27 3.34 0.06
N THR A 33 -0.94 3.36 0.61
CA THR A 33 -1.52 2.30 1.40
C THR A 33 -2.97 2.12 0.98
N THR A 34 -3.47 0.91 1.18
CA THR A 34 -4.88 0.58 1.12
C THR A 34 -5.52 0.77 2.50
N PRO A 35 -6.87 0.75 2.60
CA PRO A 35 -7.56 0.83 3.88
C PRO A 35 -7.19 -0.27 4.88
N ASP A 36 -6.96 -1.49 4.39
CA ASP A 36 -6.56 -2.65 5.21
C ASP A 36 -5.05 -2.76 5.41
N LYS A 37 -4.26 -1.83 4.84
CA LYS A 37 -2.79 -1.81 4.87
C LYS A 37 -2.11 -2.98 4.14
N GLY A 38 -2.86 -3.79 3.40
CA GLY A 38 -2.35 -4.85 2.53
C GLY A 38 -2.14 -4.37 1.09
N PRO A 39 -1.24 -4.97 0.30
CA PRO A 39 -1.04 -4.56 -1.09
C PRO A 39 -2.26 -4.83 -1.98
N ILE A 40 -2.24 -4.28 -3.18
CA ILE A 40 -3.13 -4.64 -4.30
C ILE A 40 -2.29 -5.41 -5.31
N LEU A 41 -2.68 -6.65 -5.60
CA LEU A 41 -1.99 -7.59 -6.47
C LEU A 41 -2.93 -8.15 -7.54
N GLY A 42 -2.36 -8.53 -8.69
CA GLY A 42 -3.03 -9.39 -9.68
C GLY A 42 -3.61 -8.66 -10.88
N ASN A 43 -4.32 -9.42 -11.72
CA ASN A 43 -4.95 -8.92 -12.95
C ASN A 43 -6.19 -8.07 -12.61
N THR A 44 -6.41 -7.00 -13.36
CA THR A 44 -7.52 -6.08 -13.13
C THR A 44 -8.85 -6.52 -13.75
N GLY A 45 -8.81 -7.34 -14.81
CA GLY A 45 -9.95 -7.65 -15.66
C GLY A 45 -10.43 -6.47 -16.53
N TRP A 46 -9.87 -5.26 -16.37
CA TRP A 46 -10.23 -4.08 -17.15
C TRP A 46 -9.56 -4.05 -18.53
N ALA A 47 -8.40 -4.71 -18.64
CA ALA A 47 -7.70 -4.93 -19.89
C ALA A 47 -6.90 -6.25 -19.78
N GLU A 48 -6.72 -6.94 -20.91
CA GLU A 48 -6.08 -8.25 -20.99
C GLU A 48 -4.70 -8.28 -20.30
N ASN A 49 -3.91 -7.22 -20.47
CA ASN A 49 -2.52 -7.14 -20.01
C ASN A 49 -2.29 -6.10 -18.92
N LEU A 50 -3.32 -5.79 -18.11
CA LEU A 50 -3.21 -4.83 -17.00
C LEU A 50 -3.20 -5.53 -15.64
N TYR A 51 -2.06 -5.40 -14.96
CA TYR A 51 -1.78 -5.97 -13.64
C TYR A 51 -1.43 -4.88 -12.63
N LEU A 52 -1.78 -5.10 -11.36
CA LEU A 52 -1.46 -4.20 -10.25
C LEU A 52 -0.49 -4.87 -9.27
N ALA A 53 0.46 -4.08 -8.79
CA ALA A 53 1.38 -4.43 -7.70
C ALA A 53 1.72 -3.16 -6.91
N GLY A 54 0.92 -2.81 -5.90
CA GLY A 54 1.06 -1.53 -5.21
C GLY A 54 0.43 -1.49 -3.82
N GLY A 55 0.54 -0.35 -3.14
CA GLY A 55 -0.10 -0.15 -1.83
C GLY A 55 0.62 -0.83 -0.66
N TYR A 56 1.92 -1.13 -0.79
CA TYR A 56 2.71 -1.87 0.20
C TYR A 56 2.98 -1.13 1.52
N TRP A 57 2.64 0.17 1.61
CA TRP A 57 2.90 1.00 2.78
C TRP A 57 4.36 0.93 3.27
N ARG A 58 4.60 0.34 4.45
CA ARG A 58 5.93 0.21 5.08
C ARG A 58 6.64 -1.12 4.76
N ASN A 59 5.97 -2.03 4.06
CA ASN A 59 6.44 -3.40 3.84
C ASN A 59 6.94 -3.66 2.40
N GLY A 60 7.11 -2.61 1.58
CA GLY A 60 7.45 -2.75 0.16
C GLY A 60 8.72 -3.57 -0.10
N VAL A 61 9.83 -3.24 0.57
CA VAL A 61 11.11 -3.96 0.41
C VAL A 61 10.99 -5.43 0.84
N LEU A 62 10.25 -5.70 1.91
CA LEU A 62 10.04 -7.06 2.42
C LEU A 62 9.23 -7.92 1.44
N LEU A 63 8.19 -7.35 0.84
CA LEU A 63 7.24 -8.10 0.01
C LEU A 63 7.66 -8.17 -1.47
N ALA A 64 8.51 -7.24 -1.93
CA ALA A 64 8.90 -7.13 -3.34
C ALA A 64 9.39 -8.45 -3.98
N PRO A 65 10.25 -9.28 -3.35
CA PRO A 65 10.72 -10.51 -3.98
C PRO A 65 9.60 -11.50 -4.27
N LYS A 66 8.73 -11.75 -3.27
CA LYS A 66 7.61 -12.67 -3.42
C LYS A 66 6.59 -12.13 -4.42
N THR A 67 6.28 -10.84 -4.36
CA THR A 67 5.37 -10.21 -5.32
C THR A 67 5.90 -10.24 -6.75
N GLY A 68 7.20 -9.97 -6.94
CA GLY A 68 7.83 -10.03 -8.26
C GLY A 68 7.76 -11.42 -8.88
N GLN A 69 8.06 -12.46 -8.09
CA GLN A 69 7.90 -13.85 -8.52
C GLN A 69 6.44 -14.16 -8.86
N LEU A 70 5.51 -13.85 -7.95
CA LEU A 70 4.10 -14.15 -8.11
C LEU A 70 3.49 -13.51 -9.35
N LEU A 71 3.75 -12.22 -9.59
CA LEU A 71 3.25 -11.56 -10.79
C LEU A 71 3.99 -11.99 -12.05
N GLY A 72 5.30 -12.27 -11.97
CA GLY A 72 6.03 -12.81 -13.12
C GLY A 72 5.47 -14.15 -13.58
N ASP A 73 5.18 -15.04 -12.64
CA ASP A 73 4.58 -16.35 -12.92
C ASP A 73 3.15 -16.20 -13.45
N LEU A 74 2.34 -15.30 -12.86
CA LEU A 74 0.99 -14.97 -13.35
C LEU A 74 1.01 -14.43 -14.80
N ILE A 75 1.87 -13.46 -15.09
CA ILE A 75 1.97 -12.80 -16.41
C ILE A 75 2.46 -13.77 -17.48
N THR A 76 3.39 -14.68 -17.13
CA THR A 76 3.93 -15.67 -18.07
C THR A 76 3.08 -16.93 -18.21
N GLY A 77 1.93 -16.99 -17.55
CA GLY A 77 1.00 -18.12 -17.63
C GLY A 77 1.54 -19.41 -16.98
N LYS A 78 2.50 -19.29 -16.06
CA LYS A 78 2.96 -20.45 -15.30
C LYS A 78 1.90 -20.90 -14.30
N SER A 79 1.91 -22.20 -14.00
CA SER A 79 1.02 -22.76 -12.99
C SER A 79 1.33 -22.16 -11.61
N LEU A 80 0.31 -21.63 -10.95
CA LEU A 80 0.40 -21.07 -9.61
C LEU A 80 -0.03 -22.10 -8.57
N SER A 81 0.69 -22.16 -7.45
CA SER A 81 0.30 -23.00 -6.32
C SER A 81 -1.04 -22.53 -5.71
N ASN A 82 -1.70 -23.39 -4.93
CA ASN A 82 -2.92 -22.98 -4.21
C ASN A 82 -2.65 -21.77 -3.31
N GLN A 83 -1.51 -21.75 -2.61
CA GLN A 83 -1.13 -20.62 -1.76
C GLN A 83 -0.94 -19.33 -2.56
N ASP A 84 -0.38 -19.40 -3.76
CA ASP A 84 -0.21 -18.22 -4.63
C ASP A 84 -1.56 -17.68 -5.11
N GLN A 85 -2.49 -18.58 -5.41
CA GLN A 85 -3.86 -18.21 -5.77
C GLN A 85 -4.59 -17.56 -4.57
N ASP A 86 -4.46 -18.13 -3.36
CA ASP A 86 -5.02 -17.57 -2.13
C ASP A 86 -4.48 -16.14 -1.87
N ILE A 87 -3.18 -15.90 -2.11
CA ILE A 87 -2.57 -14.59 -1.97
C ILE A 87 -3.13 -13.60 -3.00
N LEU A 88 -3.27 -14.01 -4.27
CA LEU A 88 -3.84 -13.16 -5.32
C LEU A 88 -5.29 -12.79 -5.05
N GLU A 89 -6.08 -13.75 -4.54
CA GLU A 89 -7.47 -13.51 -4.15
C GLU A 89 -7.55 -12.56 -2.94
N ALA A 90 -6.78 -12.83 -1.88
CA ALA A 90 -6.79 -12.01 -0.66
C ALA A 90 -6.37 -10.56 -0.90
N PHE A 91 -5.48 -10.31 -1.88
CA PHE A 91 -4.95 -8.99 -2.21
C PHE A 91 -5.44 -8.45 -3.55
N SER A 92 -6.52 -9.00 -4.10
CA SER A 92 -7.12 -8.50 -5.33
C SER A 92 -7.60 -7.05 -5.16
N TRP A 93 -7.69 -6.30 -6.26
CA TRP A 93 -8.17 -4.91 -6.22
C TRP A 93 -9.66 -4.82 -5.87
N ASP A 94 -10.44 -5.83 -6.26
CA ASP A 94 -11.89 -5.91 -6.10
C ASP A 94 -12.32 -6.44 -4.72
N ARG A 95 -11.37 -6.79 -3.84
CA ARG A 95 -11.67 -7.12 -2.43
C ARG A 95 -12.38 -5.98 -1.68
N PHE A 96 -12.27 -4.75 -2.16
CA PHE A 96 -12.97 -3.58 -1.61
C PHE A 96 -14.34 -3.33 -2.25
N THR A 97 -14.69 -4.05 -3.33
CA THR A 97 -15.94 -3.88 -4.08
C THR A 97 -16.92 -5.04 -3.86
N LYS A 98 -16.41 -6.26 -3.64
CA LYS A 98 -17.22 -7.44 -3.34
C LYS A 98 -17.63 -7.45 -1.86
N LEU A 99 -18.95 -7.32 -1.62
CA LEU A 99 -19.67 -7.33 -0.33
C LEU A 99 -19.44 -6.12 0.58
N GLY A 100 -20.31 -5.10 0.49
CA GLY A 100 -20.45 -4.08 1.54
C GLY A 100 -19.27 -3.11 1.73
N GLY A 101 -18.15 -3.29 1.03
CA GLY A 101 -16.89 -2.57 1.23
C GLY A 101 -16.97 -1.06 1.08
N GLY A 102 -17.71 -0.54 0.09
CA GLY A 102 -17.89 0.91 -0.07
C GLY A 102 -18.70 1.57 1.05
N LYS A 103 -19.72 0.88 1.59
CA LYS A 103 -20.53 1.39 2.71
C LYS A 103 -19.86 1.15 4.06
N ALA A 104 -19.17 0.03 4.27
CA ALA A 104 -18.44 -0.28 5.49
C ALA A 104 -17.14 0.55 5.64
N LEU A 105 -16.48 0.92 4.53
CA LEU A 105 -15.37 1.88 4.54
C LEU A 105 -15.86 3.32 4.76
N ALA A 106 -17.01 3.70 4.21
CA ALA A 106 -17.61 5.03 4.41
C ALA A 106 -18.17 5.26 5.82
N THR A 107 -18.66 4.21 6.50
CA THR A 107 -19.18 4.31 7.88
C THR A 107 -18.10 4.31 8.95
N ASN A 108 -16.86 3.96 8.60
CA ASN A 108 -15.73 4.06 9.50
C ASN A 108 -15.24 5.52 9.53
N THR A 109 -15.59 6.24 10.59
CA THR A 109 -15.44 7.70 10.76
C THR A 109 -14.01 8.21 10.53
N ARG A 110 -13.01 7.32 10.54
CA ARG A 110 -11.61 7.63 10.23
C ARG A 110 -11.31 7.79 8.72
N TYR A 111 -12.09 7.16 7.83
CA TYR A 111 -11.87 7.18 6.37
C TYR A 111 -12.72 8.23 5.64
N ALA A 112 -13.86 8.62 6.22
CA ALA A 112 -14.73 9.66 5.67
C ALA A 112 -14.02 11.02 5.55
N ALA A 113 -13.05 11.31 6.44
CA ALA A 113 -12.31 12.58 6.43
C ALA A 113 -11.20 12.66 5.36
N SER A 114 -10.76 11.52 4.79
CA SER A 114 -9.64 11.50 3.82
C SER A 114 -10.07 11.28 2.36
N MET A 115 -11.33 10.91 2.11
CA MET A 115 -11.85 10.77 0.75
C MET A 115 -12.31 12.13 0.22
N HIS A 116 -11.47 12.79 -0.57
CA HIS A 116 -11.97 13.82 -1.47
C HIS A 116 -12.85 13.14 -2.54
N PRO A 117 -14.04 13.68 -2.84
CA PRO A 117 -14.90 13.09 -3.85
C PRO A 117 -14.15 13.03 -5.18
N VAL A 118 -13.99 11.83 -5.73
CA VAL A 118 -13.52 11.65 -7.09
C VAL A 118 -14.56 12.31 -7.98
N HIS A 119 -14.18 13.44 -8.61
CA HIS A 119 -15.05 14.12 -9.55
C HIS A 119 -15.56 13.11 -10.58
N LYS A 120 -16.87 12.96 -10.68
CA LYS A 120 -17.51 12.25 -11.79
C LYS A 120 -17.01 12.91 -13.07
N ARG A 121 -16.29 12.18 -13.92
CA ARG A 121 -16.03 12.62 -15.28
C ARG A 121 -17.40 12.73 -15.96
N SER A 122 -17.73 13.93 -16.40
CA SER A 122 -18.80 14.17 -17.37
C SER A 122 -18.44 13.43 -18.66
N GLU A 123 -19.46 12.80 -19.25
CA GLU A 123 -19.43 12.20 -20.59
C GLU A 123 -19.06 13.23 -21.68
#